data_AF-T0YF26-F1
#
_entry.id   AF-T0YF26-F1
#
_cell.length_a   1.000
_cell.length_b   1.000
_cell.length_c   1.000
_cell.angle_alpha   90.00
_cell.angle_beta   90.00
_cell.angle_gamma   90.00
#
_symmetry.space_group_name_H-M   'P 1'
#
loop_
_entity.id
_entity.type
_entity.pdbx_description
1 polymer ?
#
loop_
_entity_poly.entity_id
_entity_poly.type
_entity_poly.pdbx_seq_one_letter_code
_entity_poly.pdbx_strand_id
1 'polypeptide(L)' 'MWSIRRRVIRMVMEASRDSLPKEFGAFLRAEKKVIYEIAILPGTIQGDSHTIFQIYNKPIDFSMVGSIHSHPSGVISPSD' A
#
# COMPACT_ATOMS: atom_id res chain seq x y z
N MET A 1 -2.02 6.21 -19.46
CA MET A 1 -0.89 5.95 -18.55
C MET A 1 -1.31 6.35 -17.13
N TRP A 2 -0.89 5.61 -16.11
CA TRP A 2 -1.09 5.99 -14.71
C TRP A 2 0.00 6.94 -14.24
N SER A 3 -0.26 7.72 -13.20
CA SER A 3 0.73 8.54 -12.52
C SER A 3 0.50 8.52 -11.01
N ILE A 4 1.54 8.78 -10.23
CA ILE A 4 1.48 8.85 -8.78
C ILE A 4 2.11 10.16 -8.31
N ARG A 5 1.44 10.86 -7.39
CA ARG A 5 1.99 12.10 -6.84
C ARG A 5 3.27 11.78 -6.07
N ARG A 6 4.34 12.56 -6.30
CA ARG A 6 5.64 12.39 -5.64
C ARG A 6 5.54 12.28 -4.11
N ARG A 7 4.64 13.05 -3.49
CA ARG A 7 4.41 12.99 -2.03
C ARG A 7 3.90 11.62 -1.56
N VAL A 8 3.11 10.91 -2.39
CA VAL A 8 2.56 9.59 -2.05
C VAL A 8 3.68 8.57 -2.05
N ILE A 9 4.57 8.61 -3.05
CA ILE A 9 5.79 7.78 -3.07
C ILE A 9 6.65 8.04 -1.84
N ARG A 10 6.88 9.31 -1.47
CA ARG A 10 7.62 9.65 -0.24
C ARG A 10 6.95 9.10 1.02
N MET A 11 5.64 9.27 1.15
CA MET A 11 4.87 8.73 2.26
C MET A 11 4.98 7.21 2.37
N VAL A 12 4.85 6.49 1.24
CA VAL A 12 5.00 5.03 1.20
C VAL A 12 6.42 4.63 1.60
N MET A 13 7.46 5.30 1.12
CA MET A 13 8.84 4.98 1.49
C MET A 13 9.10 5.19 2.99
N GLU A 14 8.63 6.29 3.58
CA GLU A 14 8.79 6.50 5.02
C GLU A 14 7.98 5.49 5.84
N ALA A 15 6.73 5.20 5.46
CA ALA A 15 5.92 4.19 6.14
C ALA A 15 6.53 2.79 6.02
N SER A 16 7.15 2.46 4.88
CA SER A 16 7.87 1.19 4.69
C SER A 16 9.08 1.07 5.62
N ARG A 17 9.79 2.18 5.89
CA ARG A 17 10.92 2.18 6.84
C ARG A 17 10.44 2.05 8.29
N ASP A 18 9.33 2.71 8.62
CA ASP A 18 8.72 2.65 9.95
C ASP A 18 8.16 1.25 10.28
N SER A 19 7.68 0.53 9.26
CA SER A 19 7.19 -0.85 9.40
C SER A 19 8.29 -1.89 9.60
N LEU A 20 9.58 -1.58 9.39
CA LEU A 20 10.65 -2.56 9.53
C LEU A 20 10.66 -3.20 10.93
N PRO A 21 10.85 -4.53 11.04
CA PRO A 21 11.24 -5.48 9.99
C PRO A 21 10.08 -6.09 9.19
N LYS A 22 8.84 -5.63 9.40
CA LYS A 22 7.64 -6.15 8.75
C LYS A 22 7.34 -5.45 7.42
N GLU A 23 6.49 -6.06 6.63
CA GLU A 23 5.91 -5.42 5.45
C GLU A 23 4.92 -4.32 5.83
N PHE A 24 5.08 -3.13 5.26
CA PHE A 24 4.03 -2.13 5.19
C PHE A 24 2.97 -2.52 4.15
N GLY A 25 1.71 -2.15 4.34
CA GLY A 25 0.66 -2.33 3.34
C GLY A 25 -0.48 -1.32 3.40
N ALA A 26 -0.97 -0.91 2.24
CA ALA A 26 -2.10 0.01 2.10
C ALA A 26 -2.83 -0.13 0.75
N PHE A 27 -3.99 0.51 0.62
CA PHE A 27 -4.68 0.70 -0.65
C PHE A 27 -4.30 2.03 -1.31
N LEU A 28 -4.32 2.07 -2.64
CA LEU A 28 -4.05 3.25 -3.45
C LEU A 28 -5.36 3.89 -3.90
N ARG A 29 -5.52 5.20 -3.64
CA ARG A 29 -6.66 5.98 -4.15
C ARG A 29 -6.24 6.89 -5.30
N ALA A 30 -7.07 6.95 -6.34
CA ALA A 30 -6.79 7.71 -7.54
C ALA A 30 -8.01 8.44 -8.11
N GLU A 31 -7.73 9.53 -8.80
CA GLU A 31 -8.70 10.28 -9.60
C GLU A 31 -8.07 10.58 -10.97
N LYS A 32 -8.82 10.42 -12.07
CA LYS A 32 -8.32 10.68 -13.44
C LYS A 32 -6.94 10.04 -13.73
N LYS A 33 -6.75 8.79 -13.28
CA LYS A 33 -5.50 8.00 -13.39
C LYS A 33 -4.29 8.57 -12.63
N VAL A 34 -4.51 9.47 -11.67
CA VAL A 34 -3.48 10.01 -10.78
C VAL A 34 -3.72 9.50 -9.35
N ILE A 35 -2.82 8.65 -8.86
CA ILE A 35 -2.79 8.19 -7.47
C ILE A 35 -2.38 9.37 -6.58
N TYR A 36 -3.25 9.77 -5.67
CA TYR A 36 -3.10 11.01 -4.89
C TYR A 36 -2.96 10.80 -3.38
N GLU A 37 -3.28 9.61 -2.87
CA GLU A 37 -3.16 9.21 -1.47
C GLU A 37 -3.13 7.69 -1.30
N ILE A 38 -2.81 7.25 -0.08
CA ILE A 38 -2.97 5.88 0.40
C ILE A 38 -4.12 5.80 1.41
N ALA A 39 -4.73 4.63 1.56
CA ALA A 39 -5.72 4.34 2.58
C ALA A 39 -5.29 3.10 3.38
N ILE A 40 -5.16 3.27 4.69
CA ILE A 40 -4.87 2.16 5.61
C ILE A 40 -6.19 1.47 5.94
N LEU A 41 -6.23 0.15 5.79
CA LEU A 41 -7.41 -0.63 6.10
C LEU A 41 -7.36 -1.13 7.55
N PRO A 42 -8.38 -0.86 8.39
CA PRO A 42 -8.44 -1.40 9.73
C PRO A 42 -8.33 -2.93 9.74
N GLY A 43 -7.52 -3.45 10.65
CA GLY A 43 -7.24 -4.89 10.76
C GLY A 43 -6.20 -5.43 9.78
N THR A 44 -5.47 -4.57 9.05
CA THR A 44 -4.31 -5.02 8.24
C THR A 44 -3.30 -5.74 9.12
N ILE A 45 -2.95 -6.98 8.75
CA ILE A 45 -1.95 -7.79 9.45
C ILE A 45 -0.63 -7.67 8.69
N GLN A 46 0.39 -7.18 9.37
CA GLN A 46 1.76 -7.03 8.85
C GLN A 46 2.64 -8.15 9.42
N GLY A 47 3.26 -8.90 8.53
CA GLY A 47 4.27 -9.92 8.84
C GLY A 47 5.59 -9.66 8.12
N ASP A 48 6.57 -10.54 8.32
CA ASP A 48 7.93 -10.32 7.80
C ASP A 48 8.05 -10.61 6.29
N SER A 49 7.07 -11.33 5.73
CA SER A 49 7.00 -11.73 4.32
C SER A 49 5.57 -11.77 3.76
N HIS A 50 4.65 -11.07 4.44
CA HIS A 50 3.25 -11.00 4.01
C HIS A 50 2.54 -9.77 4.56
N THR A 51 1.54 -9.32 3.81
CA THR A 51 0.56 -8.31 4.22
C THR A 51 -0.84 -8.84 3.93
N ILE A 52 -1.68 -8.95 4.95
CA ILE A 52 -3.06 -9.44 4.80
C ILE A 52 -4.04 -8.30 5.05
N PHE A 53 -4.89 -8.04 4.04
CA PHE A 53 -5.94 -7.03 4.10
C PHE A 53 -7.29 -7.64 4.48
N GLN A 54 -7.94 -7.08 5.50
CA GLN A 54 -9.30 -7.47 5.90
C GLN A 54 -10.35 -6.78 5.01
N ILE A 55 -10.53 -7.26 3.77
CA ILE A 55 -11.29 -6.56 2.71
C ILE A 55 -12.75 -6.26 3.11
N TYR A 56 -13.35 -7.01 4.03
CA TYR A 56 -14.69 -6.71 4.55
C TYR A 56 -14.76 -5.36 5.28
N ASN A 57 -13.65 -4.83 5.78
CA ASN A 57 -13.56 -3.49 6.37
C ASN A 57 -13.41 -2.39 5.31
N LYS A 58 -13.31 -2.74 4.01
CA LYS A 58 -13.06 -1.76 2.95
C LYS A 58 -14.35 -0.97 2.69
N PRO A 59 -14.32 0.37 2.80
CA PRO A 59 -15.47 1.17 2.43
C PRO A 59 -15.80 0.99 0.94
N ILE A 60 -17.07 1.21 0.60
CA ILE A 60 -17.50 1.39 -0.78
C ILE A 60 -16.90 2.71 -1.27
N ASP A 61 -15.73 2.59 -1.89
CA ASP A 61 -14.95 3.70 -2.41
C ASP A 61 -14.39 3.28 -3.78
N PHE A 62 -14.95 3.88 -4.83
CA PHE A 62 -14.58 3.63 -6.23
C PHE A 62 -13.26 4.30 -6.62
N SER A 63 -12.70 5.17 -5.77
CA SER A 63 -11.38 5.75 -5.99
C SER A 63 -10.25 4.78 -5.64
N MET A 64 -10.51 3.68 -4.92
CA MET A 64 -9.51 2.65 -4.62
C MET A 64 -9.21 1.81 -5.87
N VAL A 65 -7.98 1.88 -6.37
CA VAL A 65 -7.58 1.32 -7.69
C VAL A 65 -6.53 0.21 -7.61
N GLY A 66 -6.03 -0.09 -6.41
CA GLY A 66 -5.05 -1.15 -6.18
C GLY A 66 -4.52 -1.16 -4.75
N SER A 67 -3.61 -2.09 -4.47
CA SER A 67 -2.85 -2.17 -3.22
C SER A 67 -1.38 -1.84 -3.45
N ILE A 68 -0.68 -1.58 -2.35
CA ILE A 68 0.78 -1.46 -2.30
C ILE A 68 1.25 -2.10 -0.99
N HIS A 69 2.38 -2.80 -1.06
CA HIS A 69 3.10 -3.27 0.12
C HIS A 69 4.61 -3.17 -0.09
N SER A 70 5.39 -3.28 0.99
CA SER A 70 6.84 -3.22 0.96
C SER A 70 7.46 -4.58 1.22
N HIS A 71 8.63 -4.86 0.64
CA HIS A 71 9.45 -6.04 0.97
C HIS A 71 10.69 -5.62 1.77
N PRO A 72 10.81 -5.99 3.06
CA PRO A 72 12.00 -5.71 3.88
C PRO A 72 13.30 -6.26 3.28
N SER A 73 13.22 -7.32 2.49
CA SER A 73 14.35 -7.94 1.77
C SER A 73 14.94 -7.07 0.66
N GLY A 74 14.20 -6.05 0.20
CA GLY A 74 14.55 -5.26 -0.98
C GLY A 74 14.29 -5.95 -2.32
N VAL A 75 13.78 -7.18 -2.33
CA VAL A 75 13.28 -7.83 -3.54
C VAL A 75 12.02 -7.09 -4.00
N ILE A 76 11.91 -6.78 -5.29
CA ILE A 76 10.78 -6.01 -5.83
C ILE A 76 9.79 -6.86 -6.63
N SER A 77 10.08 -8.16 -6.74
CA SER A 77 9.21 -9.13 -7.40
C SER A 77 8.19 -9.68 -6.41
N PRO A 78 6.94 -9.92 -6.84
CA PRO A 78 5.98 -10.62 -5.99
C PRO A 78 6.47 -12.03 -5.64
N SER A 79 6.03 -12.54 -4.48
CA SER A 79 6.17 -13.95 -4.12
C SER A 79 5.14 -14.81 -4.87
N ASP A 80 5.29 -16.12 -4.77
CA ASP A 80 4.29 -17.11 -5.21
C ASP A 80 2.97 -17.02 -4.42
#